data_AF-A0A8H4CC68-F1
#
_entry.id   AF-A0A8H4CC68-F1
#
_cell.length_a   1.000
_cell.length_b   1.000
_cell.length_c   1.000
_cell.angle_alpha   90.00
_cell.angle_beta   90.00
_cell.angle_gamma   90.00
#
_symmetry.space_group_name_H-M   'P 1'
#
loop_
_entity.id
_entity.type
_entity.pdbx_description
1 polymer ?
#
loop_
_entity_poly.entity_id
_entity_poly.type
_entity_poly.pdbx_seq_one_letter_code
_entity_poly.pdbx_strand_id
1 'polypeptide(L)' 'MAQLAFRMGYHQDPSHFPRISAFDGEMRRRVWATIHILDGTMTMFIGAPRIISDETWNTKPPPQHF' A
#
# COMPACT_ATOMS: atom_id res chain seq x y z
N MET A 1 4.04 11.27 -0.70
CA MET A 1 4.28 9.80 -0.76
C MET A 1 3.08 9.04 -1.30
N ALA A 2 1.90 9.16 -0.67
CA ALA A 2 0.67 8.46 -1.10
C ALA A 2 0.30 8.70 -2.58
N GLN A 3 0.34 9.94 -3.07
CA GLN A 3 -0.03 10.26 -4.47
C GLN A 3 0.84 9.55 -5.53
N LEU A 4 2.14 9.38 -5.26
CA LEU A 4 3.03 8.66 -6.17
C LEU A 4 2.74 7.15 -6.15
N ALA A 5 2.43 6.60 -4.97
CA ALA A 5 2.05 5.19 -4.81
C ALA A 5 0.72 4.87 -5.53
N PHE A 6 -0.25 5.80 -5.48
CA PHE A 6 -1.48 5.70 -6.27
C PHE A 6 -1.19 5.67 -7.77
N ARG A 7 -0.38 6.61 -8.28
CA ARG A 7 0.01 6.67 -9.69
C ARG A 7 0.76 5.43 -10.18
N MET A 8 1.54 4.80 -9.30
CA MET A 8 2.25 3.57 -9.61
C MET A 8 1.43 2.28 -9.42
N GLY A 9 0.16 2.39 -8.98
CA GLY A 9 -0.75 1.24 -8.84
C GLY A 9 -0.54 0.38 -7.59
N TYR A 10 0.19 0.85 -6.57
CA TYR A 10 0.46 0.06 -5.35
C TYR A 10 -0.78 -0.18 -4.47
N HIS A 11 -1.84 0.60 -4.67
CA HIS A 11 -3.14 0.47 -4.02
C HIS A 11 -3.98 -0.70 -4.56
N GLN A 12 -3.58 -1.27 -5.72
CA GLN A 12 -4.22 -2.44 -6.32
C GLN A 12 -3.47 -3.72 -5.95
N ASP A 13 -4.19 -4.76 -5.54
CA ASP A 13 -3.58 -6.03 -5.21
C ASP A 13 -2.93 -6.67 -6.45
N PRO A 14 -1.65 -7.03 -6.38
CA PRO A 14 -0.91 -7.55 -7.51
C PRO A 14 -1.41 -8.91 -8.02
N SER A 15 -2.25 -9.64 -7.26
CA SER A 15 -2.83 -10.92 -7.69
C SER A 15 -3.77 -10.79 -8.89
N HIS A 16 -4.25 -9.58 -9.20
CA HIS A 16 -5.03 -9.32 -10.41
C HIS A 16 -4.17 -9.22 -11.68
N PHE A 17 -2.84 -9.20 -11.54
CA PHE A 17 -1.91 -9.05 -12.66
C PHE A 17 -1.10 -10.34 -12.85
N PRO A 18 -1.47 -11.21 -13.80
CA PRO A 18 -0.79 -12.50 -14.01
C PRO A 18 0.68 -12.37 -14.46
N ARG A 19 1.12 -11.16 -14.82
CA ARG A 19 2.50 -10.84 -15.22
C ARG A 19 3.41 -10.48 -14.03
N ILE A 20 2.85 -10.32 -12.82
CA ILE A 20 3.62 -10.01 -11.61
C ILE A 20 3.94 -11.33 -10.91
N SER A 21 5.22 -11.57 -10.61
CA SER A 21 5.63 -12.76 -9.87
C SER A 21 5.09 -12.72 -8.43
N ALA A 22 4.96 -13.89 -7.78
CA ALA A 22 4.51 -13.94 -6.38
C ALA A 22 5.42 -13.10 -5.45
N PHE A 23 6.74 -13.15 -5.69
CA PHE A 23 7.74 -12.37 -4.96
C PHE A 23 7.56 -10.86 -5.18
N ASP A 24 7.42 -10.42 -6.44
CA ASP A 24 7.22 -9.00 -6.75
C ASP A 24 5.89 -8.49 -6.18
N GLY A 25 4.85 -9.34 -6.20
CA GLY A 25 3.57 -9.03 -5.60
C GLY A 25 3.68 -8.84 -4.08
N GLU A 26 4.45 -9.69 -3.40
CA GLU A 26 4.74 -9.54 -1.98
C GLU A 26 5.53 -8.25 -1.68
N MET A 27 6.58 -7.95 -2.45
CA MET A 27 7.37 -6.72 -2.28
C MET A 27 6.50 -5.47 -2.47
N ARG A 28 5.60 -5.48 -3.47
CA ARG A 28 4.62 -4.40 -3.67
C ARG A 28 3.66 -4.24 -2.49
N ARG A 29 3.14 -5.34 -1.95
CA ARG A 29 2.29 -5.32 -0.73
C ARG A 29 3.03 -4.75 0.47
N ARG A 30 4.30 -5.12 0.67
CA ARG A 30 5.16 -4.61 1.76
C ARG A 30 5.39 -3.10 1.62
N VAL A 31 5.73 -2.62 0.43
CA VAL A 31 5.92 -1.18 0.17
C VAL A 31 4.62 -0.40 0.42
N TRP A 32 3.47 -0.90 -0.06
CA TRP A 32 2.17 -0.26 0.20
C TRP A 32 1.87 -0.17 1.70
N ALA A 33 2.07 -1.26 2.44
CA ALA A 33 1.86 -1.27 3.90
C ALA A 33 2.75 -0.25 4.62
N THR A 34 4.02 -0.12 4.25
CA THR A 34 4.91 0.90 4.82
C THR A 34 4.43 2.32 4.52
N ILE A 35 3.97 2.58 3.30
CA ILE A 35 3.44 3.90 2.91
C ILE A 35 2.17 4.22 3.71
N HIS A 36 1.29 3.24 3.92
CA HIS A 36 0.06 3.41 4.70
C HIS A 36 0.35 3.73 6.18
N ILE A 37 1.29 3.00 6.79
CA ILE A 37 1.75 3.27 8.17
C ILE A 37 2.38 4.67 8.27
N LEU A 38 3.21 5.07 7.31
CA LEU A 38 3.84 6.39 7.31
C LEU A 38 2.82 7.52 7.13
N ASP A 39 1.83 7.36 6.25
CA ASP A 39 0.76 8.35 6.05
C ASP A 39 -0.09 8.50 7.32
N GLY A 40 -0.44 7.38 7.96
CA GLY A 40 -1.19 7.37 9.22
C GLY A 40 -0.42 7.99 10.38
N THR A 41 0.86 7.66 10.54
CA THR A 41 1.72 8.24 11.59
C THR A 41 1.93 9.73 11.36
N MET A 42 2.24 10.17 10.13
CA MET A 42 2.34 11.61 9.82
C MET A 42 1.03 12.33 10.11
N THR A 43 -0.12 11.84 9.62
CA THR A 43 -1.46 12.38 9.93
C THR A 43 -1.64 12.61 11.44
N MET A 44 -1.24 11.63 12.27
CA MET A 44 -1.30 11.72 13.73
C MET A 44 -0.37 12.79 14.31
N PHE A 45 0.87 12.91 13.81
CA PHE A 45 1.86 13.84 14.35
C PHE A 45 1.61 15.31 14.01
N ILE A 46 1.09 15.59 12.81
CA ILE A 46 0.89 16.97 12.31
C ILE A 46 -0.58 17.38 12.23
N GLY A 47 -1.52 16.51 12.64
CA GLY A 47 -2.96 16.79 12.58
C GLY A 47 -3.50 16.98 11.16
N ALA A 48 -2.78 16.46 10.15
CA ALA A 48 -3.17 16.55 8.76
C ALA A 48 -4.32 15.58 8.44
N PRO A 49 -5.17 15.85 7.42
CA PRO A 49 -6.15 14.88 6.96
C PRO A 49 -5.47 13.68 6.27
N ARG A 50 -5.96 12.48 6.54
CA ARG A 50 -5.44 11.23 5.99
C ARG A 50 -5.63 11.23 4.46
N ILE A 51 -4.57 10.97 3.69
CA ILE A 51 -4.62 11.00 2.23
C ILE A 51 -5.13 9.66 1.68
N ILE A 52 -4.82 8.56 2.38
CA ILE A 52 -5.25 7.21 2.03
C ILE A 52 -6.57 6.91 2.74
N SER A 53 -7.67 6.87 1.98
CA SER A 53 -9.00 6.44 2.47
C SER A 53 -9.16 4.93 2.35
N ASP A 54 -9.91 4.29 3.25
CA ASP A 54 -10.07 2.83 3.25
C ASP A 54 -10.80 2.28 2.00
N GLU A 55 -11.53 3.14 1.27
CA GLU A 55 -12.18 2.77 0.01
C GLU A 55 -11.24 2.81 -1.21
N THR A 56 -10.02 3.33 -1.04
CA THR A 56 -9.12 3.62 -2.17
C THR A 56 -8.09 2.54 -2.45
N TRP A 57 -8.07 1.46 -1.68
CA TRP A 57 -7.11 0.36 -1.85
C TRP A 57 -7.75 -1.01 -1.65
N ASN A 58 -7.28 -2.01 -2.38
CA ASN A 58 -7.74 -3.41 -2.25
C ASN A 58 -6.59 -4.40 -2.02
N THR A 59 -5.39 -3.88 -1.75
CA THR A 59 -4.15 -4.61 -1.49
C THR A 59 -4.34 -5.58 -0.31
N LYS A 60 -4.06 -6.88 -0.48
CA LYS A 60 -4.12 -7.81 0.66
C LYS A 60 -2.95 -7.56 1.63
N PRO A 61 -3.10 -7.87 2.94
CA PRO A 61 -1.96 -7.82 3.85
C PRO A 61 -0.84 -8.74 3.36
N PRO A 62 0.44 -8.36 3.53
CA PRO A 62 1.55 -9.21 3.17
C PRO A 62 1.45 -10.54 3.95
N PRO A 63 1.70 -11.70 3.31
CA PRO A 63 1.71 -12.98 4.01
C PRO A 63 2.76 -12.95 5.15
N GLN A 64 2.33 -13.27 6.37
CA GLN A 64 3.24 -13.53 7.48
C GLN A 64 3.71 -14.97 7.36
N HIS A 65 4.83 -15.21 6.67
CA HIS A 65 5.57 -16.44 6.87
C HIS A 65 6.30 -16.32 8.21
N PHE A 66 5.76 -16.99 9.24
CA PHE A 66 6.42 -17.24 10.53
C PHE A 66 7.46 -18.34 10.38
#